data_AF-A0A3N5JF69-F1
#
_entry.id   AF-A0A3N5JF69-F1
#
_cell.length_a   1.000
_cell.length_b   1.000
_cell.length_c   1.000
_cell.angle_alpha   90.00
_cell.angle_beta   90.00
_cell.angle_gamma   90.00
#
_symmetry.space_group_name_H-M   'P 1'
#
loop_
_entity.id
_entity.type
_entity.pdbx_description
1 polymer ?
#
loop_
_entity_poly.entity_id
_entity_poly.type
_entity_poly.pdbx_seq_one_letter_code
_entity_poly.pdbx_strand_id
1 'polypeptide(L)'
;MKMEKQEINYFTSLYQQLEKELPGEQLADISGTRKNAIAWFGENGFPSQREEEWRFTDVSPLRKTEFIPSRSSEQPQVTVQDIEPFINRESIGRLVFLNGHLASALSSVQSLPPGLTCTSLQQAME
;
A
#
# COMPACT_ATOMS: atom_id res chain seq x y z
N MET A 1 -17.62 -18.80 -11.08
CA MET A 1 -18.46 -18.78 -9.88
C MET A 1 -18.67 -17.30 -9.58
N LYS A 2 -19.90 -16.78 -9.54
CA LYS A 2 -20.14 -15.40 -9.09
C LYS A 2 -19.54 -15.30 -7.68
N MET A 3 -18.76 -14.27 -7.40
CA MET A 3 -18.25 -14.03 -6.04
C MET A 3 -19.41 -13.93 -5.06
N GLU A 4 -19.15 -14.35 -3.84
CA GLU A 4 -20.10 -14.22 -2.75
C GLU A 4 -20.12 -12.74 -2.34
N LYS A 5 -21.31 -12.14 -2.27
CA LYS A 5 -21.52 -10.74 -1.82
C LYS A 5 -20.78 -10.44 -0.50
N GLN A 6 -20.57 -11.47 0.32
CA GLN A 6 -19.86 -11.38 1.58
C GLN A 6 -18.39 -10.95 1.44
N GLU A 7 -17.66 -11.43 0.43
CA GLU A 7 -16.25 -11.09 0.20
C GLU A 7 -16.12 -9.61 -0.21
N ILE A 8 -16.96 -9.14 -1.13
CA ILE A 8 -16.99 -7.74 -1.57
C ILE A 8 -17.37 -6.81 -0.41
N ASN A 9 -18.36 -7.20 0.38
CA ASN A 9 -18.79 -6.45 1.56
C ASN A 9 -17.65 -6.32 2.60
N TYR A 10 -16.82 -7.35 2.76
CA TYR A 10 -15.67 -7.29 3.67
C TYR A 10 -14.68 -6.19 3.26
N PHE A 11 -14.18 -6.18 2.02
CA PHE A 11 -13.18 -5.20 1.58
C PHE A 11 -13.73 -3.78 1.48
N THR A 12 -14.99 -3.61 1.05
CA THR A 12 -15.64 -2.29 1.02
C THR A 12 -15.84 -1.73 2.42
N SER A 13 -16.22 -2.57 3.39
CA SER A 13 -16.33 -2.17 4.80
C SER A 13 -14.96 -1.84 5.40
N LEU A 14 -13.92 -2.62 5.06
CA LEU A 14 -12.55 -2.37 5.50
C LEU A 14 -12.06 -1.00 5.00
N TYR A 15 -12.30 -0.67 3.74
CA TYR A 15 -11.98 0.66 3.21
C TYR A 15 -12.72 1.77 3.95
N GLN A 16 -14.03 1.62 4.21
CA GLN A 16 -14.82 2.63 4.93
C GLN A 16 -14.27 2.93 6.34
N GLN A 17 -13.71 1.92 7.01
CA GLN A 17 -13.07 2.08 8.32
C GLN A 17 -11.75 2.86 8.23
N LEU A 18 -11.02 2.71 7.13
CA LEU A 18 -9.68 3.29 6.94
C LEU A 18 -9.68 4.63 6.23
N GLU A 19 -10.71 4.95 5.45
CA GLU A 19 -10.75 6.09 4.53
C GLU A 19 -10.19 7.38 5.14
N LYS A 20 -10.64 7.72 6.35
CA LYS A 20 -10.22 8.94 7.06
C LYS A 20 -8.77 8.94 7.54
N GLU A 21 -8.18 7.76 7.68
CA GLU A 21 -6.81 7.55 8.15
C GLU A 21 -5.82 7.39 6.98
N LEU A 22 -6.31 7.23 5.74
CA LEU A 22 -5.44 7.01 4.59
C LEU A 22 -4.68 8.29 4.19
N PRO A 23 -3.37 8.21 3.91
CA PRO A 23 -2.57 9.38 3.53
C PRO A 23 -3.14 10.12 2.31
N GLY A 24 -3.31 11.43 2.37
CA GLY A 24 -3.88 12.21 1.26
C GLY A 24 -5.40 12.23 1.18
N GLU A 25 -6.14 11.82 2.24
CA GLU A 25 -7.61 11.97 2.27
C GLU A 25 -8.07 13.42 2.09
N GLN A 26 -7.27 14.38 2.56
CA GLN A 26 -7.54 15.82 2.45
C GLN A 26 -7.43 16.32 0.98
N LEU A 27 -6.82 15.53 0.10
CA LEU A 27 -6.54 15.92 -1.28
C LEU A 27 -7.58 15.29 -2.20
N ALA A 28 -8.43 16.14 -2.77
CA ALA A 28 -9.62 15.73 -3.51
C ALA A 28 -9.32 14.74 -4.64
N ASP A 29 -8.21 14.91 -5.35
CA ASP A 29 -7.84 14.02 -6.46
C ASP A 29 -7.49 12.61 -5.96
N ILE A 30 -6.78 12.49 -4.83
CA ILE A 30 -6.40 11.19 -4.26
C ILE A 30 -7.58 10.52 -3.59
N SER A 31 -8.30 11.23 -2.72
CA SER A 31 -9.48 10.66 -2.05
C SER A 31 -10.56 10.29 -3.06
N GLY A 32 -10.76 11.10 -4.10
CA GLY A 32 -11.64 10.79 -5.24
C GLY A 32 -11.20 9.54 -6.00
N THR A 33 -9.91 9.40 -6.31
CA THR A 33 -9.37 8.20 -6.98
C THR A 33 -9.63 6.93 -6.16
N ARG A 34 -9.41 6.98 -4.85
CA ARG A 34 -9.66 5.84 -3.95
C ARG A 34 -11.14 5.48 -3.85
N LYS A 35 -12.01 6.48 -3.70
CA LYS A 35 -13.48 6.31 -3.68
C LYS A 35 -13.98 5.68 -4.98
N ASN A 36 -13.46 6.12 -6.12
CA ASN A 36 -13.81 5.54 -7.42
C ASN A 36 -13.31 4.09 -7.54
N ALA A 37 -12.08 3.81 -7.09
CA ALA A 37 -11.52 2.46 -7.14
C ALA A 37 -12.30 1.46 -6.26
N ILE A 38 -12.64 1.85 -5.02
CA ILE A 38 -13.41 0.96 -4.14
C ILE A 38 -14.86 0.79 -4.60
N ALA A 39 -15.47 1.80 -5.22
CA ALA A 39 -16.79 1.69 -5.81
C ALA A 39 -16.78 0.71 -7.00
N TRP A 40 -15.78 0.85 -7.90
CA TRP A 40 -15.58 -0.09 -9.00
C TRP A 40 -15.38 -1.52 -8.50
N PHE A 41 -14.58 -1.71 -7.44
CA PHE A 41 -14.42 -3.00 -6.79
C PHE A 41 -15.72 -3.52 -6.18
N GLY A 42 -16.56 -2.64 -5.61
CA GLY A 42 -17.89 -3.00 -5.10
C GLY A 42 -18.81 -3.60 -6.17
N GLU A 43 -18.67 -3.15 -7.42
CA GLU A 43 -19.45 -3.62 -8.56
C GLU A 43 -18.87 -4.87 -9.24
N ASN A 44 -17.53 -4.94 -9.35
CA ASN A 44 -16.83 -5.96 -10.14
C ASN A 44 -16.19 -7.07 -9.30
N GLY A 45 -15.76 -6.74 -8.08
CA GLY A 45 -15.02 -7.60 -7.15
C GLY A 45 -13.64 -8.03 -7.66
N PHE A 46 -13.14 -9.17 -7.16
CA PHE A 46 -11.93 -9.80 -7.67
C PHE A 46 -12.13 -10.43 -9.06
N PRO A 47 -11.07 -10.39 -9.88
CA PRO A 47 -11.07 -11.10 -11.14
C PRO A 47 -11.10 -12.63 -10.91
N SER A 48 -11.50 -13.34 -11.95
CA SER A 48 -11.52 -14.80 -11.97
C SER A 48 -10.68 -15.35 -13.11
N GLN A 49 -10.18 -16.59 -12.99
CA GLN A 49 -9.43 -17.26 -14.07
C GLN A 49 -10.25 -17.51 -15.36
N ARG A 50 -11.52 -17.08 -15.40
CA ARG A 50 -12.35 -17.08 -16.62
C ARG A 50 -12.05 -15.87 -17.50
N GLU A 51 -11.57 -14.78 -16.92
CA GLU A 51 -11.11 -13.61 -17.65
C GLU A 51 -9.74 -13.92 -18.25
N GLU A 52 -9.52 -13.57 -19.52
CA GLU A 52 -8.32 -13.94 -20.25
C GLU A 52 -7.04 -13.41 -19.58
N GLU A 53 -7.07 -12.17 -19.09
CA GLU A 53 -5.96 -11.54 -18.36
C GLU A 53 -5.59 -12.26 -17.05
N TRP A 54 -6.52 -13.03 -16.48
CA TRP A 54 -6.37 -13.71 -15.19
C TRP A 54 -6.32 -15.23 -15.30
N ARG A 55 -6.35 -15.78 -16.52
CA ARG A 55 -6.42 -17.23 -16.78
C ARG A 55 -5.35 -18.02 -16.03
N PHE A 56 -4.18 -17.43 -15.83
CA PHE A 56 -3.03 -18.08 -15.19
C PHE A 56 -2.70 -17.56 -13.79
N THR A 57 -3.53 -16.67 -13.23
CA THR A 57 -3.30 -16.05 -11.93
C THR A 57 -4.51 -16.29 -11.04
N ASP A 58 -4.43 -17.30 -10.17
CA ASP A 58 -5.48 -17.57 -9.19
C ASP A 58 -5.38 -16.63 -7.99
N VAL A 59 -6.33 -15.69 -7.88
CA VAL A 59 -6.45 -14.76 -6.74
C VAL A 59 -7.37 -15.27 -5.64
N SER A 60 -7.90 -16.50 -5.77
CA SER A 60 -8.75 -17.12 -4.73
C SER A 60 -8.14 -17.19 -3.33
N PRO A 61 -6.81 -17.35 -3.15
CA PRO A 61 -6.21 -17.29 -1.82
C PRO A 61 -6.45 -15.96 -1.11
N LEU A 62 -6.41 -14.84 -1.83
CA LEU A 62 -6.60 -13.50 -1.25
C LEU A 62 -8.00 -13.35 -0.63
N ARG A 63 -9.01 -13.98 -1.23
CA ARG A 63 -10.40 -13.91 -0.75
C ARG A 63 -10.61 -14.63 0.59
N LYS A 64 -9.73 -15.59 0.90
CA LYS A 64 -9.77 -16.39 2.14
C LYS A 64 -8.83 -15.86 3.22
N THR A 65 -8.08 -14.80 2.92
CA THR A 65 -7.16 -14.17 3.86
C THR A 65 -7.87 -13.02 4.56
N GLU A 66 -7.83 -13.02 5.88
CA GLU A 66 -8.19 -11.85 6.67
C GLU A 66 -7.03 -10.85 6.61
N PHE A 67 -7.31 -9.65 6.11
CA PHE A 67 -6.34 -8.57 6.03
C PHE A 67 -6.46 -7.65 7.24
N ILE A 68 -5.31 -7.38 7.85
CA ILE A 68 -5.19 -6.43 8.96
C ILE A 68 -4.45 -5.19 8.42
N PRO A 69 -5.07 -4.01 8.45
CA PRO A 69 -4.41 -2.78 8.02
C PRO A 69 -3.22 -2.45 8.90
N SER A 70 -2.10 -2.06 8.30
CA SER A 70 -0.97 -1.56 9.07
C SER A 70 -1.28 -0.16 9.60
N ARG A 71 -0.99 0.05 10.89
CA ARG A 71 -1.14 1.34 11.56
C ARG A 71 0.24 1.90 11.89
N SER A 72 0.40 3.22 11.80
CA SER A 72 1.65 3.91 12.18
C SER A 72 2.07 3.63 13.63
N SER A 73 1.10 3.38 14.52
CA SER A 73 1.33 3.07 15.93
C SER A 73 1.84 1.64 16.19
N GLU A 74 1.75 0.76 15.20
CA GLU A 74 2.02 -0.68 15.32
C GLU A 74 3.23 -1.10 14.46
N GLN A 75 4.12 -0.16 14.16
CA GLN A 75 5.29 -0.46 13.33
C GLN A 75 6.27 -1.39 14.07
N PRO A 76 6.80 -2.41 13.37
CA PRO A 76 7.76 -3.33 13.96
C PRO A 76 9.04 -2.58 14.33
N GLN A 77 9.68 -3.02 15.41
CA GLN A 77 11.01 -2.55 15.76
C GLN A 77 12.01 -3.22 14.81
N VAL A 78 12.49 -2.46 13.83
CA VAL A 78 13.48 -2.91 12.83
C VAL A 78 14.72 -2.04 12.96
N THR A 79 15.88 -2.69 13.01
CA THR A 79 17.18 -2.05 13.13
C THR A 79 17.89 -1.99 11.77
N VAL A 80 19.01 -1.25 11.71
CA VAL A 80 19.85 -1.22 10.50
C VAL A 80 20.44 -2.60 10.22
N GLN A 81 20.80 -3.34 11.26
CA GLN A 81 21.36 -4.69 11.15
C GLN A 81 20.36 -5.66 10.50
N ASP A 82 19.07 -5.52 10.78
CA ASP A 82 18.01 -6.35 10.19
C ASP A 82 17.88 -6.12 8.67
N ILE A 83 18.15 -4.90 8.21
CA ILE A 83 18.05 -4.54 6.80
C ILE A 83 19.36 -4.65 6.01
N GLU A 84 20.49 -4.79 6.70
CA GLU A 84 21.83 -4.89 6.09
C GLU A 84 21.92 -5.88 4.92
N PRO A 85 21.32 -7.09 4.99
CA PRO A 85 21.35 -8.04 3.87
C PRO A 85 20.66 -7.54 2.59
N PHE A 86 19.74 -6.58 2.71
CA PHE A 86 18.94 -6.03 1.60
C PHE A 86 19.49 -4.69 1.10
N ILE A 87 20.50 -4.13 1.76
CA ILE A 87 21.08 -2.84 1.37
C ILE A 87 21.98 -3.02 0.14
N ASN A 88 21.61 -2.36 -0.96
CA ASN A 88 22.53 -2.14 -2.07
C ASN A 88 23.54 -1.05 -1.71
N ARG A 89 24.80 -1.45 -1.50
CA ARG A 89 25.91 -0.55 -1.12
C ARG A 89 26.35 0.40 -2.23
N GLU A 90 25.96 0.14 -3.47
CA GLU A 90 26.21 1.05 -4.60
C GLU A 90 25.14 2.14 -4.74
N SER A 91 24.06 2.07 -3.95
CA SER A 91 23.00 3.08 -4.00
C SER A 91 23.46 4.42 -3.40
N ILE A 92 23.14 5.52 -4.09
CA ILE A 92 23.39 6.89 -3.64
C ILE A 92 22.37 7.37 -2.60
N GLY A 93 21.34 6.57 -2.33
CA GLY A 93 20.30 6.84 -1.36
C GLY A 93 19.37 5.64 -1.20
N ARG A 94 18.66 5.61 -0.07
CA ARG A 94 17.78 4.54 0.37
C ARG A 94 16.56 5.14 1.06
N LEU A 95 15.37 4.72 0.65
CA LEU A 95 14.14 4.91 1.40
C LEU A 95 13.64 3.55 1.88
N VAL A 96 13.33 3.44 3.17
CA VAL A 96 12.84 2.21 3.79
C VAL A 96 11.39 2.43 4.20
N PHE A 97 10.51 1.55 3.76
CA PHE A 97 9.11 1.54 4.15
C PHE A 97 8.81 0.29 4.96
N LEU A 98 8.34 0.46 6.18
CA LEU A 98 7.86 -0.63 7.02
C LEU A 98 6.33 -0.65 6.91
N ASN A 99 5.78 -1.75 6.37
CA ASN A 99 4.35 -1.94 6.18
C ASN A 99 3.61 -0.73 5.55
N GLY A 100 4.25 -0.04 4.59
CA GLY A 100 3.68 1.14 3.91
C GLY A 100 4.03 2.50 4.52
N HIS A 101 4.72 2.54 5.67
CA HIS A 101 5.12 3.78 6.35
C HIS A 101 6.62 4.05 6.19
N LEU A 102 6.99 5.31 5.89
CA LEU A 102 8.40 5.70 5.77
C LEU A 102 9.11 5.58 7.13
N ALA A 103 10.14 4.74 7.19
CA ALA A 103 11.04 4.61 8.34
C ALA A 103 12.26 5.51 8.12
N SER A 104 12.14 6.78 8.48
CA SER A 104 13.19 7.80 8.28
C SER A 104 14.52 7.41 8.92
N ALA A 105 14.49 6.74 10.08
CA ALA A 105 15.70 6.29 10.80
C ALA A 105 16.49 5.19 10.07
N LEU A 106 15.85 4.43 9.19
CA LEU A 106 16.48 3.36 8.39
C LEU A 106 16.82 3.84 6.96
N SER A 107 16.24 4.97 6.57
CA SER A 107 16.44 5.64 5.28
C SER A 107 17.74 6.47 5.30
N SER A 108 18.37 6.60 4.14
CA SER A 108 19.59 7.39 3.96
C SER A 108 19.49 8.19 2.67
N VAL A 109 19.35 9.50 2.77
CA VAL A 109 19.19 10.40 1.60
C VAL A 109 20.20 11.55 1.61
N GLN A 110 21.26 11.45 2.44
CA GLN A 110 22.23 12.55 2.59
C GLN A 110 23.24 12.65 1.44
N SER A 111 23.44 11.57 0.68
CA SER A 111 24.38 11.49 -0.45
C SER A 111 23.75 11.75 -1.82
N LEU A 112 22.54 12.32 -1.85
CA LEU A 112 21.86 12.61 -3.11
C LEU A 112 22.54 13.79 -3.83
N PRO A 113 22.67 13.72 -5.16
CA PRO A 113 23.26 14.80 -5.94
C PRO A 113 22.42 16.08 -5.86
N PRO A 114 23.04 17.26 -6.06
CA PRO A 114 22.31 18.52 -6.16
C PRO A 114 21.19 18.45 -7.20
N GLY A 115 20.03 19.02 -6.86
CA GLY A 115 18.84 19.02 -7.73
C GLY A 115 17.89 17.83 -7.54
N LEU A 116 18.20 16.92 -6.62
CA LEU A 116 17.36 15.76 -6.31
C LEU A 116 16.74 15.88 -4.91
N THR A 117 15.43 15.72 -4.82
CA THR A 117 14.68 15.72 -3.56
C THR A 117 14.04 14.35 -3.35
N CYS A 118 14.33 13.71 -2.23
CA CYS A 118 13.65 12.50 -1.79
C CYS A 118 12.95 12.77 -0.47
N THR A 119 11.65 12.51 -0.44
CA THR A 119 10.78 12.69 0.73
C THR A 119 9.64 11.68 0.65
N SER A 120 8.83 11.54 1.70
CA SER A 120 7.65 10.68 1.63
C SER A 120 6.61 11.30 0.70
N LEU A 121 5.77 10.46 0.07
CA LEU A 121 4.63 10.96 -0.69
C LEU A 121 3.73 11.85 0.19
N GLN A 122 3.56 11.51 1.46
CA GLN A 122 2.81 12.35 2.41
C GLN A 122 3.40 13.76 2.52
N GLN A 123 4.70 13.89 2.71
CA GLN A 123 5.39 15.18 2.82
C GLN A 123 5.42 15.95 1.49
N ALA A 124 5.47 15.25 0.35
CA ALA A 124 5.41 15.87 -0.98
C ALA A 124 4.02 16.44 -1.32
N MET A 125 3.01 16.09 -0.54
CA MET A 125 1.60 16.40 -0.78
C MET A 125 0.99 17.38 0.24
N GLU A 126 1.76 17.75 1.27
CA GLU A 126 1.48 18.87 2.19
C GLU A 126 1.93 20.21 1.57
#